data_AF-X1VLH0-F1
#
_entry.id   AF-X1VLH0-F1
#
_cell.length_a   1.000
_cell.length_b   1.000
_cell.length_c   1.000
_cell.angle_alpha   90.00
_cell.angle_beta   90.00
_cell.angle_gamma   90.00
#
_symmetry.space_group_name_H-M   'P 1'
#
loop_
_entity.id
_entity.type
_entity.pdbx_description
1 polymer ?
#
loop_
_entity_poly.entity_id
_entity_poly.type
_entity_poly.pdbx_seq_one_letter_code
_entity_poly.pdbx_strand_id
1 'polypeptide(L)'
;YVESLVHNKTQLYVFAHNIFFDLQSSWFFPLFTRWGWVLDFVHDKGLTYILVIKKDKKTIRLLSTTNWFDITVAELGDMIGLPKLEIDFTDTSDEALSIYCRRDVDIIKRAMIDYMFFVESHDLGKFAMTRAAQSLAAYRHRFMNQKIYIHSDEDSIALEEKAYIGGRTECFSLGIQSGGPFITLDINSMYPYVMRQFKYPCQLVGYKEHVDQDHLEEILSKYACAGQVTVDTNDPIYAMRHNRKIIFPVGEFET
;
A
#
# COMPACT_ATOMS: atom_id res chain seq x y z
N TYR A 1 5.98 -31.18 6.17
CA TYR A 1 6.76 -30.26 7.03
C TYR A 1 5.95 -29.04 7.46
N VAL A 2 5.37 -28.22 6.56
CA VAL A 2 4.57 -27.05 6.98
C VAL A 2 3.30 -27.44 7.76
N GLU A 3 2.55 -28.47 7.32
CA GLU A 3 1.33 -28.91 8.03
C GLU A 3 1.59 -29.40 9.47
N SER A 4 2.76 -29.99 9.73
CA SER A 4 3.12 -30.47 11.07
C SER A 4 3.43 -29.33 12.05
N LEU A 5 3.65 -28.11 11.56
CA LEU A 5 3.93 -26.93 12.39
C LEU A 5 2.66 -26.17 12.81
N VAL A 6 1.49 -26.51 12.25
CA VAL A 6 0.24 -25.81 12.56
C VAL A 6 -0.55 -26.51 13.66
N HIS A 7 -0.79 -25.79 14.75
CA HIS A 7 -1.54 -26.26 15.90
C HIS A 7 -3.02 -25.82 15.84
N ASN A 8 -3.88 -26.54 16.55
CA ASN A 8 -5.29 -26.19 16.62
C ASN A 8 -5.50 -24.85 17.30
N LYS A 9 -6.41 -24.03 16.74
CA LYS A 9 -6.75 -22.67 17.21
C LYS A 9 -5.58 -21.68 17.15
N THR A 10 -4.50 -22.00 16.44
CA THR A 10 -3.39 -21.07 16.19
C THR A 10 -3.32 -20.68 14.71
N GLN A 11 -2.55 -19.63 14.44
CA GLN A 11 -2.22 -19.20 13.09
C GLN A 11 -0.74 -19.43 12.86
N LEU A 12 -0.40 -20.20 11.82
CA LEU A 12 0.98 -20.34 11.35
C LEU A 12 1.25 -19.28 10.29
N TYR A 13 2.29 -18.47 10.50
CA TYR A 13 2.79 -17.53 9.51
C TYR A 13 4.00 -18.15 8.80
N VAL A 14 3.95 -18.15 7.47
CA VAL A 14 5.04 -18.60 6.60
C VAL A 14 5.46 -17.41 5.75
N PHE A 15 6.74 -17.06 5.84
CA PHE A 15 7.33 -15.95 5.10
C PHE A 15 8.34 -16.50 4.09
N ALA A 16 8.29 -15.97 2.87
CA ALA A 16 9.35 -16.11 1.89
C ALA A 16 9.40 -14.82 1.05
N HIS A 17 10.49 -14.62 0.33
CA HIS A 17 10.67 -13.42 -0.48
C HIS A 17 10.17 -13.67 -1.89
N ASN A 18 9.10 -12.99 -2.31
CA ASN A 18 8.32 -13.31 -3.51
C ASN A 18 7.72 -14.73 -3.48
N ILE A 19 7.11 -15.09 -2.34
CA ILE A 19 6.68 -16.46 -1.98
C ILE A 19 5.85 -17.16 -3.07
N PHE A 20 5.12 -16.43 -3.91
CA PHE A 20 4.30 -17.05 -4.95
C PHE A 20 5.11 -17.95 -5.89
N PHE A 21 6.34 -17.54 -6.23
CA PHE A 21 7.25 -18.35 -7.04
C PHE A 21 7.58 -19.68 -6.37
N ASP A 22 7.89 -19.65 -5.06
CA ASP A 22 8.15 -20.85 -4.25
C ASP A 22 6.93 -21.77 -4.20
N LEU A 23 5.72 -21.21 -4.05
CA LEU A 23 4.48 -22.00 -3.99
C LEU A 23 4.18 -22.70 -5.33
N GLN A 24 4.44 -22.02 -6.45
CA GLN A 24 4.27 -22.61 -7.78
C GLN A 24 5.27 -23.74 -8.03
N SER A 25 6.55 -23.50 -7.74
CA SER A 25 7.63 -24.46 -8.00
C SER A 25 7.61 -25.67 -7.06
N SER A 26 7.07 -25.53 -5.85
CA SER A 26 7.04 -26.60 -4.83
C SER A 26 5.81 -27.51 -4.87
N TRP A 27 4.95 -27.42 -5.90
CA TRP A 27 3.69 -28.17 -5.95
C TRP A 27 2.75 -27.90 -4.75
N PHE A 28 2.86 -26.70 -4.16
CA PHE A 28 2.13 -26.35 -2.94
C PHE A 28 0.60 -26.48 -3.14
N PHE A 29 0.05 -25.86 -4.19
CA PHE A 29 -1.40 -25.79 -4.36
C PHE A 29 -2.07 -27.17 -4.53
N PRO A 30 -1.60 -28.07 -5.42
CA PRO A 30 -2.21 -29.39 -5.55
C PRO A 30 -2.11 -30.22 -4.26
N LEU A 31 -0.96 -30.17 -3.57
CA LEU A 31 -0.73 -30.93 -2.34
C LEU A 31 -1.66 -30.46 -1.21
N PHE A 32 -1.69 -29.16 -0.94
CA PHE A 32 -2.51 -28.61 0.16
C PHE A 32 -4.00 -28.79 -0.11
N THR A 33 -4.44 -28.65 -1.37
CA THR A 33 -5.82 -28.94 -1.76
C THR A 33 -6.16 -30.41 -1.50
N ARG A 34 -5.29 -31.34 -1.91
CA ARG A 34 -5.47 -32.79 -1.66
C ARG A 34 -5.48 -33.12 -0.17
N TRP A 35 -4.76 -32.37 0.65
CA TRP A 35 -4.76 -32.51 2.11
C TRP A 35 -5.95 -31.82 2.80
N GLY A 36 -6.90 -31.26 2.04
CA GLY A 36 -8.14 -30.69 2.57
C GLY A 36 -8.00 -29.26 3.10
N TRP A 37 -6.95 -28.54 2.71
CA TRP A 37 -6.86 -27.10 2.97
C TRP A 37 -7.71 -26.33 1.95
N VAL A 38 -8.47 -25.36 2.44
CA VAL A 38 -9.39 -24.55 1.65
C VAL A 38 -8.91 -23.09 1.64
N LEU A 39 -9.03 -22.44 0.49
CA LEU A 39 -8.77 -21.02 0.34
C LEU A 39 -9.73 -20.19 1.19
N ASP A 40 -9.19 -19.31 2.02
CA ASP A 40 -9.95 -18.35 2.83
C ASP A 40 -9.81 -16.91 2.30
N PHE A 41 -8.60 -16.54 1.88
CA PHE A 41 -8.31 -15.22 1.33
C PHE A 41 -7.09 -15.29 0.41
N VAL A 42 -7.13 -14.55 -0.69
CA VAL A 42 -5.96 -14.32 -1.56
C VAL A 42 -5.90 -12.85 -1.96
N HIS A 43 -4.69 -12.31 -1.98
CA HIS A 43 -4.37 -11.05 -2.63
C HIS A 43 -3.06 -11.22 -3.38
N ASP A 44 -3.07 -10.91 -4.66
CA ASP A 44 -1.90 -10.96 -5.54
C ASP A 44 -1.86 -9.67 -6.37
N LYS A 45 -0.79 -8.91 -6.18
CA LYS A 45 -0.47 -7.72 -6.96
C LYS A 45 1.03 -7.71 -7.31
N GLY A 46 1.53 -8.85 -7.81
CA GLY A 46 2.94 -9.02 -8.14
C GLY A 46 3.79 -9.14 -6.88
N LEU A 47 4.54 -8.08 -6.53
CA LEU A 47 5.40 -8.08 -5.34
C LEU A 47 4.61 -8.01 -4.03
N THR A 48 3.29 -7.83 -4.03
CA THR A 48 2.49 -8.03 -2.82
C THR A 48 1.69 -9.32 -2.94
N TYR A 49 1.94 -10.28 -2.06
CA TYR A 49 1.27 -11.58 -2.06
C TYR A 49 0.83 -12.00 -0.66
N ILE A 50 -0.43 -12.40 -0.55
CA ILE A 50 -1.06 -12.93 0.66
C ILE A 50 -1.90 -14.13 0.25
N LEU A 51 -1.64 -15.28 0.85
CA LEU A 51 -2.49 -16.45 0.78
C LEU A 51 -2.85 -16.91 2.18
N VAL A 52 -4.15 -16.99 2.47
CA VAL A 52 -4.68 -17.54 3.71
C VAL A 52 -5.48 -18.79 3.39
N ILE A 53 -5.08 -19.89 4.00
CA ILE A 53 -5.75 -21.18 3.87
C ILE A 53 -6.17 -21.69 5.25
N LYS A 54 -7.29 -22.42 5.28
CA LYS A 54 -7.88 -22.99 6.50
C LYS A 54 -8.14 -24.48 6.35
N LYS A 55 -8.03 -25.18 7.48
CA LYS A 55 -8.45 -26.57 7.64
C LYS A 55 -8.93 -26.74 9.09
N ASP A 56 -10.21 -27.02 9.28
CA ASP A 56 -10.86 -27.06 10.59
C ASP A 56 -10.59 -25.78 11.42
N LYS A 57 -9.94 -25.91 12.58
CA LYS A 57 -9.55 -24.82 13.49
C LYS A 57 -8.11 -24.35 13.27
N LYS A 58 -7.50 -24.70 12.14
CA LYS A 58 -6.11 -24.34 11.78
C LYS A 58 -6.11 -23.31 10.66
N THR A 59 -5.18 -22.37 10.73
CA THR A 59 -5.00 -21.33 9.70
C THR A 59 -3.53 -21.20 9.36
N ILE A 60 -3.21 -21.17 8.07
CA ILE A 60 -1.87 -20.84 7.58
C ILE A 60 -1.97 -19.56 6.76
N ARG A 61 -1.07 -18.62 7.04
CA ARG A 61 -0.89 -17.37 6.29
C ARG A 61 0.47 -17.42 5.61
N LEU A 62 0.46 -17.49 4.29
CA LEU A 62 1.66 -17.45 3.45
C LEU A 62 1.80 -16.04 2.90
N LEU A 63 2.85 -15.34 3.33
CA LEU A 63 3.03 -13.92 3.09
C LEU A 63 4.37 -13.69 2.39
N SER A 64 4.37 -12.85 1.36
CA SER A 64 5.63 -12.40 0.79
C SER A 64 6.26 -11.33 1.70
N THR A 65 7.57 -11.42 1.96
CA THR A 65 8.26 -10.35 2.71
C THR A 65 8.32 -9.03 1.95
N THR A 66 8.15 -9.06 0.63
CA THR A 66 7.97 -7.87 -0.21
C THR A 66 6.69 -7.08 0.11
N ASN A 67 5.75 -7.64 0.90
CA ASN A 67 4.64 -6.87 1.47
C ASN A 67 5.11 -5.73 2.42
N TRP A 68 6.35 -5.80 2.89
CA TRP A 68 7.00 -4.78 3.72
C TRP A 68 8.30 -4.24 3.11
N PHE A 69 9.09 -5.12 2.49
CA PHE A 69 10.42 -4.84 1.96
C PHE A 69 10.48 -5.03 0.45
N ASP A 70 10.15 -3.97 -0.30
CA ASP A 70 10.10 -3.97 -1.76
C ASP A 70 11.51 -3.77 -2.37
N ILE A 71 12.44 -4.64 -1.98
CA ILE A 71 13.86 -4.67 -2.36
C ILE A 71 14.30 -6.14 -2.48
N THR A 72 15.41 -6.42 -3.15
CA THR A 72 15.94 -7.79 -3.27
C THR A 72 16.42 -8.36 -1.93
N VAL A 73 16.58 -9.69 -1.83
CA VAL A 73 17.18 -10.34 -0.64
C VAL A 73 18.60 -9.84 -0.36
N ALA A 74 19.36 -9.51 -1.40
CA ALA A 74 20.72 -8.97 -1.26
C ALA A 74 20.67 -7.59 -0.59
N GLU A 75 19.88 -6.66 -1.13
CA GLU A 75 19.68 -5.32 -0.56
C GLU A 75 19.10 -5.40 0.86
N LEU A 76 18.20 -6.34 1.12
CA LEU A 76 17.65 -6.58 2.46
C LEU A 76 18.74 -7.07 3.43
N GLY A 77 19.63 -7.94 2.97
CA GLY A 77 20.80 -8.39 3.72
C GLY A 77 21.73 -7.25 4.08
N ASP A 78 22.04 -6.37 3.12
CA ASP A 78 22.86 -5.18 3.36
C ASP A 78 22.20 -4.23 4.37
N MET A 79 20.90 -4.01 4.25
CA MET A 79 20.12 -3.15 5.15
C MET A 79 20.18 -3.61 6.62
N ILE A 80 20.23 -4.92 6.87
CA ILE A 80 20.27 -5.49 8.23
C ILE A 80 21.67 -5.91 8.67
N GLY A 81 22.71 -5.63 7.89
CA GLY A 81 24.09 -6.00 8.18
C GLY A 81 24.37 -7.51 8.10
N LEU A 82 23.57 -8.26 7.33
CA LEU A 82 23.73 -9.68 7.06
C LEU A 82 23.79 -9.90 5.55
N PRO A 83 24.94 -9.65 4.89
CA PRO A 83 25.02 -9.70 3.44
C PRO A 83 24.71 -11.09 2.91
N LYS A 84 24.10 -11.13 1.73
CA LYS A 84 23.86 -12.37 0.98
C LYS A 84 25.18 -12.99 0.54
N LEU A 85 25.22 -14.32 0.47
CA LEU A 85 26.39 -15.03 -0.04
C LEU A 85 26.37 -15.02 -1.58
N GLU A 86 27.54 -15.00 -2.20
CA GLU A 86 27.70 -15.24 -3.63
C GLU A 86 27.82 -16.75 -3.89
N ILE A 87 27.27 -17.24 -5.00
CA ILE A 87 27.37 -18.64 -5.39
C ILE A 87 27.41 -18.79 -6.91
N ASP A 88 28.25 -19.69 -7.40
CA ASP A 88 28.23 -20.14 -8.78
C ASP A 88 27.28 -21.33 -8.90
N PHE A 89 26.13 -21.15 -9.55
CA PHE A 89 25.15 -22.23 -9.72
C PHE A 89 25.59 -23.31 -10.71
N THR A 90 26.67 -23.10 -11.46
CA THR A 90 27.18 -24.06 -12.45
C THR A 90 28.23 -25.01 -11.89
N ASP A 91 28.94 -24.60 -10.84
CA ASP A 91 29.98 -25.39 -10.17
C ASP A 91 29.89 -25.21 -8.65
N THR A 92 29.01 -25.99 -8.02
CA THR A 92 28.78 -25.93 -6.57
C THR A 92 28.30 -27.27 -6.02
N SER A 93 28.58 -27.52 -4.73
CA SER A 93 28.11 -28.72 -4.04
C SER A 93 26.75 -28.50 -3.37
N ASP A 94 26.03 -29.58 -3.09
CA ASP A 94 24.76 -29.51 -2.36
C ASP A 94 24.93 -28.87 -0.96
N GLU A 95 26.07 -29.09 -0.31
CA GLU A 95 26.38 -28.47 0.99
C GLU A 95 26.54 -26.95 0.85
N ALA A 96 27.24 -26.48 -0.18
CA ALA A 96 27.42 -25.05 -0.46
C ALA A 96 26.07 -24.38 -0.82
N LEU A 97 25.26 -25.02 -1.66
CA LEU A 97 23.89 -24.59 -1.97
C LEU A 97 23.02 -24.53 -0.71
N SER A 98 23.09 -25.53 0.16
CA SER A 98 22.34 -25.54 1.41
C SER A 98 22.74 -24.38 2.34
N ILE A 99 24.04 -24.03 2.40
CA ILE A 99 24.53 -22.90 3.19
C ILE A 99 24.02 -21.57 2.60
N TYR A 100 24.11 -21.42 1.27
CA TYR A 100 23.58 -20.27 0.54
C TYR A 100 22.07 -20.08 0.79
N CYS A 101 21.26 -21.13 0.57
CA CYS A 101 19.82 -21.07 0.78
C CYS A 101 19.46 -20.76 2.24
N ARG A 102 20.22 -21.32 3.20
CA ARG A 102 20.04 -20.99 4.62
C ARG A 102 20.34 -19.52 4.91
N ARG A 103 21.37 -18.93 4.28
CA ARG A 103 21.65 -17.49 4.43
C ARG A 103 20.45 -16.65 4.00
N ASP A 104 19.85 -16.94 2.86
CA ASP A 104 18.66 -16.21 2.38
C ASP A 104 17.51 -16.28 3.38
N VAL A 105 17.26 -17.46 3.96
CA VAL A 105 16.24 -17.64 5.01
C VAL A 105 16.61 -16.89 6.29
N ASP A 106 17.88 -16.88 6.71
CA ASP A 106 18.34 -16.16 7.89
C ASP A 106 18.18 -14.64 7.73
N ILE A 107 18.43 -14.10 6.53
CA ILE A 107 18.17 -12.69 6.18
C ILE A 107 16.67 -12.37 6.33
N ILE A 108 15.81 -13.16 5.69
CA ILE A 108 14.35 -13.00 5.76
C ILE A 108 13.85 -13.08 7.20
N LYS A 109 14.31 -14.08 7.96
CA LYS A 109 13.95 -14.28 9.35
C LYS A 109 14.34 -13.07 10.20
N ARG A 110 15.57 -12.59 10.05
CA ARG A 110 16.07 -11.45 10.83
C ARG A 110 15.28 -10.19 10.50
N ALA A 111 15.07 -9.88 9.23
CA ALA A 111 14.29 -8.72 8.80
C ALA A 111 12.85 -8.73 9.34
N MET A 112 12.17 -9.89 9.30
CA MET A 112 10.81 -10.01 9.83
C MET A 112 10.75 -9.90 11.35
N ILE A 113 11.71 -10.49 12.08
CA ILE A 113 11.80 -10.34 13.54
C ILE A 113 12.04 -8.87 13.90
N ASP A 114 12.99 -8.20 13.24
CA ASP A 114 13.30 -6.80 13.48
C ASP A 114 12.09 -5.91 13.18
N TYR A 115 11.30 -6.21 12.14
CA TYR A 115 10.07 -5.50 11.84
C TYR A 115 8.98 -5.71 12.91
N MET A 116 8.77 -6.95 13.36
CA MET A 116 7.80 -7.24 14.42
C MET A 116 8.21 -6.57 15.74
N PHE A 117 9.51 -6.58 16.05
CA PHE A 117 10.06 -5.86 17.20
C PHE A 117 9.89 -4.35 17.04
N PHE A 118 10.08 -3.79 15.85
CA PHE A 118 9.80 -2.38 15.56
C PHE A 118 8.32 -2.03 15.84
N VAL A 119 7.39 -2.87 15.36
CA VAL A 119 5.95 -2.70 15.61
C VAL A 119 5.62 -2.74 17.10
N GLU A 120 6.18 -3.69 17.84
CA GLU A 120 5.95 -3.84 19.28
C GLU A 120 6.58 -2.68 20.09
N SER A 121 7.87 -2.40 19.87
CA SER A 121 8.64 -1.39 20.61
C SER A 121 8.14 0.03 20.41
N HIS A 122 7.51 0.33 19.26
CA HIS A 122 6.90 1.61 18.98
C HIS A 122 5.38 1.62 19.24
N ASP A 123 4.84 0.56 19.86
CA ASP A 123 3.42 0.42 20.18
C ASP A 123 2.52 0.65 18.95
N LEU A 124 2.84 0.08 17.79
CA LEU A 124 2.14 0.36 16.52
C LEU A 124 0.89 -0.51 16.30
N GLY A 125 0.31 -1.00 17.40
CA GLY A 125 -0.84 -1.91 17.40
C GLY A 125 -0.46 -3.33 16.96
N LYS A 126 -1.44 -4.07 16.45
CA LYS A 126 -1.23 -5.47 16.01
C LYS A 126 -0.38 -5.53 14.73
N PHE A 127 0.38 -6.63 14.58
CA PHE A 127 1.01 -6.96 13.30
C PHE A 127 -0.04 -7.13 12.19
N ALA A 128 0.22 -6.53 11.03
CA ALA A 128 -0.64 -6.55 9.86
C ALA A 128 0.12 -7.07 8.63
N MET A 129 -0.59 -7.76 7.74
CA MET A 129 -0.02 -8.53 6.61
C MET A 129 0.60 -7.70 5.48
N THR A 130 0.52 -6.36 5.54
CA THR A 130 1.16 -5.42 4.62
C THR A 130 1.61 -4.17 5.35
N ARG A 131 2.60 -3.46 4.79
CA ARG A 131 3.03 -2.14 5.30
C ARG A 131 1.88 -1.13 5.37
N ALA A 132 1.00 -1.11 4.36
CA ALA A 132 -0.15 -0.20 4.33
C ALA A 132 -1.17 -0.53 5.45
N ALA A 133 -1.48 -1.82 5.64
CA ALA A 133 -2.35 -2.26 6.72
C ALA A 133 -1.71 -2.01 8.09
N GLN A 134 -0.39 -2.14 8.22
CA GLN A 134 0.33 -1.81 9.46
C GLN A 134 0.23 -0.32 9.76
N SER A 135 0.42 0.54 8.76
CA SER A 135 0.26 1.99 8.91
C SER A 135 -1.13 2.37 9.40
N LEU A 136 -2.19 1.79 8.81
CA LEU A 136 -3.57 2.05 9.25
C LEU A 136 -3.84 1.48 10.65
N ALA A 137 -3.29 0.31 10.99
CA ALA A 137 -3.40 -0.27 12.33
C ALA A 137 -2.75 0.64 13.38
N ALA A 138 -1.55 1.15 13.09
CA ALA A 138 -0.83 2.10 13.94
C ALA A 138 -1.61 3.41 14.11
N TYR A 139 -2.14 3.96 13.01
CA TYR A 139 -2.97 5.16 13.05
C TYR A 139 -4.18 4.98 13.96
N ARG A 140 -4.95 3.90 13.78
CA ARG A 140 -6.14 3.61 14.60
C ARG A 140 -5.83 3.35 16.06
N HIS A 141 -4.68 2.75 16.36
CA HIS A 141 -4.28 2.38 17.71
C HIS A 141 -3.76 3.57 18.51
N ARG A 142 -2.93 4.44 17.90
CA ARG A 142 -2.23 5.52 18.62
C ARG A 142 -2.63 6.94 18.24
N PHE A 143 -3.08 7.17 17.00
CA PHE A 143 -3.08 8.51 16.41
C PHE A 143 -4.48 8.99 15.97
N MET A 144 -5.48 8.11 15.97
CA MET A 144 -6.85 8.42 15.57
C MET A 144 -7.61 9.11 16.72
N ASN A 145 -7.41 10.42 16.84
CA ASN A 145 -8.11 11.24 17.84
C ASN A 145 -9.55 11.59 17.42
N GLN A 146 -9.86 11.51 16.13
CA GLN A 146 -11.17 11.77 15.54
C GLN A 146 -11.66 10.50 14.84
N LYS A 147 -12.93 10.12 15.08
CA LYS A 147 -13.54 9.00 14.36
C LYS A 147 -13.77 9.40 12.90
N ILE A 148 -13.37 8.51 12.00
CA ILE A 148 -13.66 8.58 10.56
C ILE A 148 -14.84 7.66 10.31
N TYR A 149 -15.93 8.23 9.80
CA TYR A 149 -17.16 7.53 9.47
C TYR A 149 -17.17 7.14 7.99
N ILE A 150 -17.75 5.97 7.72
CA ILE A 150 -17.93 5.44 6.37
C ILE A 150 -19.45 5.39 6.14
N HIS A 151 -19.92 5.99 5.05
CA HIS A 151 -21.31 5.90 4.61
C HIS A 151 -21.44 4.94 3.42
N SER A 152 -22.68 4.64 3.06
CA SER A 152 -23.04 3.80 1.93
C SER A 152 -23.96 4.53 0.94
N ASP A 153 -23.93 5.86 0.97
CA ASP A 153 -24.67 6.71 0.02
C ASP A 153 -23.97 6.68 -1.34
N GLU A 154 -24.61 6.02 -2.32
CA GLU A 154 -24.01 5.70 -3.63
C GLU A 154 -23.69 6.96 -4.45
N ASP A 155 -24.58 7.96 -4.43
CA ASP A 155 -24.41 9.21 -5.18
C ASP A 155 -23.25 10.04 -4.63
N SER A 156 -23.13 10.14 -3.29
CA SER A 156 -21.99 10.79 -2.65
C SER A 156 -20.68 10.05 -2.95
N ILE A 157 -20.66 8.72 -2.87
CA ILE A 157 -19.46 7.92 -3.17
C ILE A 157 -19.03 8.14 -4.63
N ALA A 158 -19.98 8.11 -5.57
CA ALA A 158 -19.67 8.32 -6.99
C ALA A 158 -19.08 9.72 -7.24
N LEU A 159 -19.58 10.74 -6.54
CA LEU A 159 -19.04 12.11 -6.61
C LEU A 159 -17.63 12.19 -5.99
N GLU A 160 -17.41 11.58 -4.83
CA GLU A 160 -16.10 11.52 -4.15
C GLU A 160 -15.04 10.81 -5.01
N GLU A 161 -15.38 9.68 -5.64
CA GLU A 161 -14.48 8.93 -6.52
C GLU A 161 -14.12 9.71 -7.79
N LYS A 162 -15.07 10.49 -8.34
CA LYS A 162 -14.82 11.40 -9.46
C LYS A 162 -13.88 12.54 -9.06
N ALA A 163 -14.09 13.12 -7.87
CA ALA A 163 -13.27 14.20 -7.32
C ALA A 163 -11.86 13.75 -6.89
N TYR A 164 -11.64 12.44 -6.69
CA TYR A 164 -10.34 11.91 -6.27
C TYR A 164 -9.30 11.94 -7.39
N ILE A 165 -8.38 12.91 -7.35
CA ILE A 165 -7.35 13.12 -8.39
C ILE A 165 -5.93 12.97 -7.78
N GLY A 166 -5.00 12.48 -8.59
CA GLY A 166 -3.60 12.32 -8.21
C GLY A 166 -2.80 13.63 -8.17
N GLY A 167 -1.48 13.52 -7.97
CA GLY A 167 -0.59 14.67 -7.95
C GLY A 167 -0.50 15.39 -9.31
N ARG A 168 -0.23 16.71 -9.27
CA ARG A 168 0.01 17.53 -10.46
C ARG A 168 1.34 17.15 -11.09
N THR A 169 1.33 16.87 -12.39
CA THR A 169 2.53 16.60 -13.19
C THR A 169 2.35 17.19 -14.57
N GLU A 170 3.17 18.17 -14.91
CA GLU A 170 3.07 18.92 -16.15
C GLU A 170 4.43 19.04 -16.84
N CYS A 171 4.39 19.16 -18.17
CA CYS A 171 5.57 19.41 -18.99
C CYS A 171 5.53 20.87 -19.45
N PHE A 172 6.43 21.70 -18.91
CA PHE A 172 6.52 23.13 -19.25
C PHE A 172 7.37 23.40 -20.50
N SER A 173 8.29 22.51 -20.85
CA SER A 173 9.20 22.66 -21.99
C SER A 173 9.58 21.30 -22.57
N LEU A 174 9.69 21.21 -23.89
CA LEU A 174 10.10 20.03 -24.63
C LEU A 174 11.48 20.24 -25.25
N GLY A 175 12.26 19.16 -25.35
CA GLY A 175 13.59 19.18 -25.98
C GLY A 175 14.74 19.41 -24.99
N ILE A 176 15.94 19.63 -25.54
CA ILE A 176 17.16 19.80 -24.76
C ILE A 176 17.14 21.18 -24.10
N GLN A 177 17.15 21.20 -22.77
CA GLN A 177 17.24 22.44 -22.02
C GLN A 177 18.71 22.85 -21.89
N SER A 178 19.02 24.08 -22.29
CA SER A 178 20.36 24.70 -22.20
C SER A 178 20.32 25.95 -21.32
N GLY A 179 21.45 26.33 -20.71
CA GLY A 179 21.54 27.56 -19.90
C GLY A 179 21.24 27.39 -18.41
N GLY A 180 21.76 26.32 -17.81
CA GLY A 180 21.65 26.05 -16.36
C GLY A 180 22.27 27.15 -15.46
N PRO A 181 22.25 26.95 -14.14
CA PRO A 181 22.01 25.69 -13.44
C PRO A 181 20.54 25.27 -13.41
N PHE A 182 20.30 23.97 -13.47
CA PHE A 182 18.98 23.39 -13.20
C PHE A 182 18.90 23.01 -11.72
N ILE A 183 17.86 23.48 -11.04
CA ILE A 183 17.63 23.24 -9.61
C ILE A 183 16.38 22.37 -9.47
N THR A 184 16.50 21.28 -8.72
CA THR A 184 15.37 20.43 -8.33
C THR A 184 15.09 20.64 -6.85
N LEU A 185 13.82 20.88 -6.52
CA LEU A 185 13.35 21.05 -5.15
C LEU A 185 12.30 19.98 -4.86
N ASP A 186 12.30 19.46 -3.64
CA ASP A 186 11.35 18.45 -3.16
C ASP A 186 10.78 18.85 -1.80
N ILE A 187 9.51 18.52 -1.56
CA ILE A 187 8.83 18.78 -0.29
C ILE A 187 8.97 17.56 0.60
N ASN A 188 9.75 17.72 1.68
CA ASN A 188 9.91 16.69 2.71
C ASN A 188 8.56 16.18 3.22
N SER A 189 8.20 14.95 2.84
CA SER A 189 6.97 14.28 3.30
C SER A 189 5.70 15.12 3.09
N MET A 190 5.46 15.61 1.86
CA MET A 190 4.32 16.47 1.53
C MET A 190 2.98 15.99 2.11
N TYR A 191 2.56 14.75 1.82
CA TYR A 191 1.27 14.23 2.30
C TYR A 191 1.18 14.17 3.84
N PRO A 192 2.16 13.59 4.56
CA PRO A 192 2.19 13.68 6.03
C PRO A 192 2.15 15.10 6.58
N TYR A 193 2.86 16.05 5.94
CA TYR A 193 2.85 17.44 6.37
C TYR A 193 1.45 18.05 6.26
N VAL A 194 0.78 17.92 5.11
CA VAL A 194 -0.58 18.47 4.92
C VAL A 194 -1.60 17.77 5.83
N MET A 195 -1.52 16.43 5.96
CA MET A 195 -2.37 15.64 6.87
C MET A 195 -2.29 16.10 8.32
N ARG A 196 -1.10 16.55 8.76
CA ARG A 196 -0.88 17.09 10.11
C ARG A 196 -1.38 18.54 10.24
N GLN A 197 -1.22 19.35 9.20
CA GLN A 197 -1.38 20.79 9.27
C GLN A 197 -2.83 21.26 9.06
N PHE A 198 -3.59 20.56 8.20
CA PHE A 198 -4.90 21.03 7.77
C PHE A 198 -6.06 20.18 8.33
N LYS A 199 -7.27 20.71 8.20
CA LYS A 199 -8.51 20.01 8.55
C LYS A 199 -8.99 19.21 7.35
N TYR A 200 -9.51 18.02 7.62
CA TYR A 200 -10.02 17.08 6.61
C TYR A 200 -11.43 16.60 6.99
N PRO A 201 -12.27 16.23 6.00
CA PRO A 201 -13.57 15.65 6.27
C PRO A 201 -13.42 14.31 7.00
N CYS A 202 -14.33 14.04 7.95
CA CYS A 202 -14.35 12.80 8.72
C CYS A 202 -15.71 12.08 8.70
N GLN A 203 -16.75 12.70 8.13
CA GLN A 203 -18.08 12.15 7.96
C GLN A 203 -18.82 12.89 6.85
N LEU A 204 -19.71 12.20 6.15
CA LEU A 204 -20.67 12.83 5.26
C LEU A 204 -21.69 13.61 6.11
N VAL A 205 -21.85 14.90 5.80
CA VAL A 205 -22.82 15.78 6.48
C VAL A 205 -24.13 15.87 5.69
N GLY A 206 -24.05 15.85 4.36
CA GLY A 206 -25.22 15.87 3.50
C GLY A 206 -24.85 15.89 2.02
N TYR A 207 -25.86 15.65 1.19
CA TYR A 207 -25.81 15.68 -0.26
C TYR A 207 -26.89 16.63 -0.78
N LYS A 208 -26.57 17.40 -1.81
CA LYS A 208 -27.49 18.36 -2.44
C LYS A 208 -27.21 18.44 -3.93
N GLU A 209 -28.28 18.59 -4.69
CA GLU A 209 -28.26 18.88 -6.12
C GLU A 209 -28.81 20.28 -6.37
N HIS A 210 -28.49 20.86 -7.54
CA HIS A 210 -29.02 22.14 -7.99
C HIS A 210 -28.89 23.26 -6.95
N VAL A 211 -27.75 23.32 -6.26
CA VAL A 211 -27.44 24.34 -5.25
C VAL A 211 -27.14 25.65 -5.97
N ASP A 212 -27.88 26.71 -5.62
CA ASP A 212 -27.59 28.05 -6.11
C ASP A 212 -26.31 28.63 -5.50
N GLN A 213 -25.82 29.73 -6.06
CA GLN A 213 -24.53 30.30 -5.69
C GLN A 213 -24.50 30.82 -4.24
N ASP A 214 -25.57 31.47 -3.78
CA ASP A 214 -25.65 32.04 -2.43
C ASP A 214 -25.62 30.93 -1.37
N HIS A 215 -26.37 29.85 -1.61
CA HIS A 215 -26.38 28.69 -0.73
C HIS A 215 -25.06 27.93 -0.78
N LEU A 216 -24.41 27.83 -1.94
CA LEU A 216 -23.08 27.21 -2.06
C LEU A 216 -22.02 27.96 -1.24
N GLU A 217 -22.04 29.30 -1.27
CA GLU A 217 -21.14 30.13 -0.46
C GLU A 217 -21.34 29.87 1.04
N GLU A 218 -22.60 29.78 1.49
CA GLU A 218 -22.90 29.43 2.88
C GLU A 218 -22.33 28.05 3.26
N ILE A 219 -22.49 27.04 2.40
CA ILE A 219 -22.00 25.67 2.66
C ILE A 219 -20.47 25.64 2.72
N LEU A 220 -19.78 26.26 1.75
CA LEU A 220 -18.31 26.30 1.69
C LEU A 220 -17.68 27.01 2.90
N SER A 221 -18.39 27.96 3.51
CA SER A 221 -17.94 28.62 4.74
C SER A 221 -17.88 27.71 5.97
N LYS A 222 -18.61 26.58 5.94
CA LYS A 222 -18.81 25.68 7.09
C LYS A 222 -18.25 24.27 6.87
N TYR A 223 -18.20 23.80 5.63
CA TYR A 223 -17.93 22.40 5.29
C TYR A 223 -16.87 22.26 4.20
N ALA A 224 -16.12 21.16 4.26
CA ALA A 224 -15.35 20.69 3.10
C ALA A 224 -16.31 20.07 2.09
N CYS A 225 -16.23 20.49 0.83
CA CYS A 225 -17.17 20.09 -0.21
C CYS A 225 -16.44 19.41 -1.39
N ALA A 226 -17.05 18.35 -1.91
CA ALA A 226 -16.80 17.85 -3.26
C ALA A 226 -18.07 18.13 -4.07
N GLY A 227 -17.91 18.56 -5.31
CA GLY A 227 -19.04 19.00 -6.14
C GLY A 227 -18.70 18.96 -7.62
N GLN A 228 -19.74 18.78 -8.42
CA GLN A 228 -19.70 18.97 -9.87
C GLN A 228 -20.27 20.36 -10.18
N VAL A 229 -19.43 21.24 -10.73
CA VAL A 229 -19.79 22.64 -10.98
C VAL A 229 -19.26 23.10 -12.34
N THR A 230 -19.92 24.09 -12.92
CA THR A 230 -19.37 24.86 -14.04
C THR A 230 -18.43 25.92 -13.46
N VAL A 231 -17.18 25.92 -13.92
CA VAL A 231 -16.14 26.87 -13.50
C VAL A 231 -15.73 27.68 -14.71
N ASP A 232 -15.58 28.99 -14.52
CA ASP A 232 -14.85 29.87 -15.43
C ASP A 232 -13.64 30.46 -14.69
N THR A 233 -12.43 30.07 -15.10
CA THR A 233 -11.18 30.44 -14.42
C THR A 233 -10.06 30.77 -15.39
N ASN A 234 -9.27 31.79 -15.08
CA ASN A 234 -8.01 32.05 -15.80
C ASN A 234 -6.82 31.26 -15.23
N ASP A 235 -7.00 30.62 -14.08
CA ASP A 235 -5.96 29.89 -13.37
C ASP A 235 -6.08 28.37 -13.58
N PRO A 236 -4.99 27.68 -13.96
CA PRO A 236 -4.97 26.23 -14.13
C PRO A 236 -4.83 25.52 -12.78
N ILE A 237 -5.86 25.63 -11.94
CA ILE A 237 -5.85 25.12 -10.55
C ILE A 237 -6.86 23.99 -10.30
N TYR A 238 -7.89 23.87 -11.13
CA TYR A 238 -8.85 22.76 -11.03
C TYR A 238 -8.40 21.63 -11.95
N ALA A 239 -8.15 20.46 -11.36
CA ALA A 239 -7.76 19.28 -12.10
C ALA A 239 -9.01 18.58 -12.64
N MET A 240 -8.93 18.07 -13.87
CA MET A 240 -9.95 17.18 -14.42
C MET A 240 -9.34 16.04 -15.21
N ARG A 241 -10.09 14.93 -15.34
CA ARG A 241 -9.68 13.81 -16.19
C ARG A 241 -10.18 14.03 -17.62
N HIS A 242 -9.27 14.23 -18.56
CA HIS A 242 -9.58 14.34 -19.98
C HIS A 242 -8.77 13.31 -20.78
N ASN A 243 -9.43 12.48 -21.58
CA ASN A 243 -8.79 11.43 -22.40
C ASN A 243 -7.78 10.56 -21.62
N ARG A 244 -8.17 10.10 -20.41
CA ARG A 244 -7.32 9.31 -19.49
C ARG A 244 -6.07 10.03 -18.98
N LYS A 245 -6.01 11.35 -19.10
CA LYS A 245 -4.94 12.22 -18.57
C LYS A 245 -5.53 13.19 -17.56
N ILE A 246 -4.71 13.63 -16.61
CA ILE A 246 -5.05 14.75 -15.71
C ILE A 246 -4.61 16.02 -16.41
N ILE A 247 -5.53 16.97 -16.56
CA ILE A 247 -5.27 18.30 -17.13
C ILE A 247 -5.75 19.38 -16.16
N PHE A 248 -5.25 20.60 -16.34
CA PHE A 248 -5.60 21.78 -15.55
C PHE A 248 -6.05 22.89 -16.52
N PRO A 249 -7.28 22.84 -17.04
CA PRO A 249 -7.76 23.78 -18.05
C PRO A 249 -8.00 25.18 -17.47
N VAL A 250 -8.14 26.13 -18.39
CA VAL A 250 -8.58 27.52 -18.14
C VAL A 250 -9.78 27.82 -19.06
N GLY A 251 -10.52 28.87 -18.75
CA GLY A 251 -11.81 29.22 -19.36
C GLY A 251 -12.97 28.49 -18.68
N GLU A 252 -14.07 28.35 -19.42
CA GLU A 252 -15.31 27.74 -18.95
C GLU A 252 -15.33 26.22 -19.20
N PHE A 253 -15.54 25.43 -18.14
CA PHE A 253 -15.68 23.97 -18.23
C PHE A 253 -16.48 23.40 -17.05
N GLU A 254 -16.97 22.18 -17.21
CA GLU A 254 -17.60 21.39 -16.15
C GLU A 254 -16.56 20.45 -15.53
N THR A 255 -16.47 20.44 -14.21
CA THR A 255 -15.53 19.59 -13.43
C THR A 255 -15.92 18.13 -13.41
#